data_AF-A0A3D4PAP1-F1
#
_entry.id   AF-A0A3D4PAP1-F1
#
_cell.length_a   1.000
_cell.length_b   1.000
_cell.length_c   1.000
_cell.angle_alpha   90.00
_cell.angle_beta   90.00
_cell.angle_gamma   90.00
#
_symmetry.space_group_name_H-M   'P 1'
#
loop_
_entity.id
_entity.type
_entity.pdbx_description
1 polymer ?
#
loop_
_entity_poly.entity_id
_entity_poly.type
_entity_poly.pdbx_seq_one_letter_code
_entity_poly.pdbx_strand_id
1 'polypeptide(L)'
;REDFADYLGETAAFDAAVGVILKQLEEKGLAENTLVVISGDHGAPGFPYGKCNLYDFGTNVALIAKWPGRIPENRVVTDFTTLMDLAPTFLEAGQVDVPEVMTGKSLLPVMTSSESGRVDPARNQAITGRERHVAQARQGNLPYPQRAIRTDDYLYIVNFAPNRWPMGDPGQVDSETLPTTDQLTNETFVAYSDMDASPTKAWIIEHRNEPHVKPYYDYAFARRPGEELYILKDDPHQIHNVAGQVQYADTQKQLHQQLFSVLESTNDPRVVDEGRTFENPPFAGE
;
A
#
# COMPACT_ATOMS: atom_id res chain seq x y z
N ARG A 1 15.45 -11.34 -10.42
CA ARG A 1 15.99 -12.18 -9.32
C ARG A 1 17.08 -11.43 -8.57
N GLU A 2 17.95 -10.70 -9.25
CA GLU A 2 18.91 -9.76 -8.65
C GLU A 2 18.20 -8.79 -7.69
N ASP A 3 17.23 -8.03 -8.20
CA ASP A 3 16.36 -7.15 -7.42
C ASP A 3 15.77 -7.73 -6.13
N PHE A 4 15.30 -8.99 -6.15
CA PHE A 4 14.79 -9.64 -4.95
C PHE A 4 15.91 -10.01 -3.97
N ALA A 5 17.08 -10.42 -4.47
CA ALA A 5 18.24 -10.68 -3.64
C ALA A 5 18.76 -9.40 -2.97
N ASP A 6 18.80 -8.29 -3.71
CA ASP A 6 19.18 -6.97 -3.19
C ASP A 6 18.20 -6.50 -2.12
N TYR A 7 16.89 -6.65 -2.35
CA TYR A 7 15.86 -6.32 -1.37
C TYR A 7 16.03 -7.09 -0.05
N LEU A 8 16.33 -8.40 -0.12
CA LEU A 8 16.62 -9.21 1.06
C LEU A 8 17.95 -8.82 1.73
N GLY A 9 18.96 -8.42 0.95
CA GLY A 9 20.23 -7.89 1.45
C GLY A 9 20.03 -6.62 2.27
N GLU A 10 19.25 -5.66 1.77
CA GLU A 10 18.88 -4.44 2.48
C GLU A 10 18.05 -4.73 3.74
N THR A 11 17.17 -5.73 3.68
CA THR A 11 16.42 -6.19 4.86
C THR A 11 17.35 -6.70 5.95
N ALA A 12 18.38 -7.48 5.59
CA ALA A 12 19.38 -7.98 6.54
C ALA A 12 20.25 -6.84 7.11
N ALA A 13 20.60 -5.85 6.28
CA ALA A 13 21.33 -4.67 6.75
C ALA A 13 20.49 -3.84 7.74
N PHE A 14 19.20 -3.67 7.46
CA PHE A 14 18.25 -3.02 8.37
C PHE A 14 18.13 -3.76 9.70
N ASP A 15 17.98 -5.09 9.67
CA ASP A 15 17.93 -5.93 10.89
C ASP A 15 19.17 -5.74 11.77
N ALA A 16 20.36 -5.76 11.15
CA ALA A 16 21.62 -5.52 11.86
C ALA A 16 21.66 -4.10 12.50
N ALA A 17 21.16 -3.09 11.79
CA ALA A 17 21.08 -1.71 12.29
C ALA A 17 20.10 -1.57 13.47
N VAL A 18 18.94 -2.25 13.41
CA VAL A 18 17.99 -2.32 14.53
C VAL A 18 18.66 -2.95 15.75
N GLY A 19 19.43 -4.04 15.58
CA GLY A 19 20.19 -4.67 16.66
C GLY A 19 21.15 -3.69 17.37
N VAL A 20 21.80 -2.80 16.62
CA VAL A 20 22.66 -1.75 17.20
C VAL A 20 21.85 -0.77 18.05
N ILE A 21 20.69 -0.31 17.56
CA ILE A 21 19.83 0.64 18.28
C ILE A 21 19.30 0.01 19.58
N LEU A 22 18.82 -1.23 19.52
CA LEU A 22 18.30 -1.95 20.69
C LEU A 22 19.39 -2.14 21.75
N LYS A 23 20.59 -2.55 21.35
CA LYS A 23 21.74 -2.66 22.26
C LYS A 23 22.09 -1.32 22.91
N GLN A 24 22.02 -0.21 22.19
CA GLN A 24 22.26 1.12 22.76
C GLN A 24 21.19 1.51 23.81
N LEU A 25 19.93 1.11 23.63
CA LEU A 25 18.89 1.31 24.64
C LEU A 25 19.18 0.51 25.92
N GLU A 26 19.63 -0.74 25.77
CA GLU A 26 20.00 -1.61 26.89
C GLU A 26 21.22 -1.06 27.66
N GLU A 27 22.31 -0.71 26.97
CA GLU A 27 23.53 -0.17 27.58
C GLU A 27 23.29 1.13 28.35
N LYS A 28 22.29 1.93 27.94
CA LYS A 28 21.88 3.16 28.61
C LYS A 28 20.85 2.96 29.70
N GLY A 29 20.38 1.73 29.93
CA GLY A 29 19.32 1.43 30.91
C GLY A 29 17.96 2.02 30.55
N LEU A 30 17.71 2.29 29.26
CA LEU A 30 16.47 2.90 28.76
C LEU A 30 15.46 1.88 28.21
N ALA A 31 15.90 0.64 27.96
CA ALA A 31 15.09 -0.39 27.31
C ALA A 31 13.72 -0.63 27.98
N GLU A 32 13.68 -0.73 29.32
CA GLU A 32 12.45 -1.01 30.07
C GLU A 32 11.39 0.10 29.98
N ASN A 33 11.80 1.33 29.65
CA ASN A 33 10.91 2.50 29.54
C ASN A 33 10.78 3.00 28.10
N THR A 34 11.06 2.14 27.10
CA THR A 34 10.99 2.53 25.69
C THR A 34 10.00 1.62 24.95
N LEU A 35 9.00 2.23 24.32
CA LEU A 35 8.20 1.60 23.29
C LEU A 35 8.99 1.65 21.97
N VAL A 36 9.31 0.48 21.43
CA VAL A 36 9.93 0.34 20.10
C VAL A 36 8.87 -0.16 19.13
N VAL A 37 8.68 0.53 18.01
CA VAL A 37 7.79 0.11 16.92
C VAL A 37 8.58 0.14 15.60
N ILE A 38 8.49 -0.94 14.84
CA ILE A 38 9.12 -1.11 13.53
C ILE A 38 8.02 -1.33 12.50
N SER A 39 8.06 -0.58 11.41
CA SER A 39 7.16 -0.74 10.28
C SER A 39 7.79 -0.35 8.96
N GLY A 40 7.24 -0.87 7.86
CA GLY A 40 7.38 -0.23 6.54
C GLY A 40 6.37 0.91 6.37
N ASP A 41 6.58 1.78 5.38
CA ASP A 41 5.63 2.82 4.98
C ASP A 41 4.73 2.36 3.81
N HIS A 42 5.25 1.50 2.95
CA HIS A 42 4.56 0.86 1.83
C HIS A 42 5.20 -0.50 1.46
N GLY A 43 4.56 -1.24 0.54
CA GLY A 43 5.09 -2.48 -0.02
C GLY A 43 6.34 -2.30 -0.90
N ALA A 44 6.93 -3.40 -1.37
CA ALA A 44 8.23 -3.35 -2.04
C ALA A 44 8.24 -2.43 -3.29
N PRO A 45 9.21 -1.49 -3.41
CA PRO A 45 9.34 -0.63 -4.59
C PRO A 45 9.91 -1.39 -5.79
N GLY A 46 9.56 -0.97 -7.00
CA GLY A 46 10.13 -1.54 -8.23
C GLY A 46 9.65 -2.96 -8.59
N PHE A 47 8.66 -3.50 -7.86
CA PHE A 47 7.99 -4.76 -8.18
C PHE A 47 6.53 -4.54 -8.60
N PRO A 48 6.00 -5.33 -9.55
CA PRO A 48 4.58 -5.30 -9.88
C PRO A 48 3.72 -5.54 -8.62
N TYR A 49 2.60 -4.83 -8.51
CA TYR A 49 1.68 -4.88 -7.36
C TYR A 49 2.24 -4.41 -6.01
N GLY A 50 3.52 -4.02 -5.96
CA GLY A 50 4.15 -3.43 -4.78
C GLY A 50 3.73 -1.98 -4.58
N LYS A 51 4.68 -1.12 -4.20
CA LYS A 51 4.46 0.32 -4.01
C LYS A 51 3.58 0.95 -5.11
N CYS A 52 2.76 1.92 -4.72
CA CYS A 52 1.75 2.60 -5.56
C CYS A 52 0.50 1.79 -5.91
N ASN A 53 0.34 0.58 -5.37
CA ASN A 53 -0.85 -0.24 -5.55
C ASN A 53 -1.56 -0.49 -4.22
N LEU A 54 -2.86 -0.77 -4.29
CA LEU A 54 -3.70 -1.10 -3.12
C LEU A 54 -3.91 -2.60 -2.92
N TYR A 55 -3.06 -3.42 -3.54
CA TYR A 55 -2.96 -4.86 -3.28
C TYR A 55 -2.21 -5.11 -1.97
N ASP A 56 -2.33 -6.31 -1.40
CA ASP A 56 -1.64 -6.65 -0.16
C ASP A 56 -0.12 -6.51 -0.32
N PHE A 57 0.45 -6.87 -1.47
CA PHE A 57 1.88 -6.70 -1.70
C PHE A 57 2.35 -5.22 -1.73
N GLY A 58 1.42 -4.28 -1.96
CA GLY A 58 1.68 -2.84 -1.97
C GLY A 58 1.35 -2.12 -0.65
N THR A 59 0.53 -2.73 0.21
CA THR A 59 -0.03 -2.07 1.41
C THR A 59 0.19 -2.83 2.72
N ASN A 60 0.42 -4.14 2.68
CA ASN A 60 0.67 -4.95 3.85
C ASN A 60 2.17 -4.88 4.21
N VAL A 61 2.47 -4.13 5.26
CA VAL A 61 3.82 -3.90 5.76
C VAL A 61 4.00 -4.60 7.10
N ALA A 62 5.25 -4.94 7.44
CA ALA A 62 5.58 -5.43 8.77
C ALA A 62 5.15 -4.40 9.82
N LEU A 63 4.62 -4.84 10.95
CA LEU A 63 4.40 -4.01 12.13
C LEU A 63 4.76 -4.82 13.37
N ILE A 64 5.86 -4.45 14.02
CA ILE A 64 6.37 -5.11 15.21
C ILE A 64 6.45 -4.07 16.33
N ALA A 65 5.94 -4.39 17.52
CA ALA A 65 6.02 -3.53 18.68
C ALA A 65 6.60 -4.28 19.89
N LYS A 66 7.48 -3.62 20.63
CA LYS A 66 8.08 -4.12 21.88
C LYS A 66 8.02 -3.02 22.93
N TRP A 67 7.47 -3.34 24.09
CA TRP A 67 7.52 -2.48 25.27
C TRP A 67 7.60 -3.34 26.53
N PRO A 68 8.80 -3.51 27.11
CA PRO A 68 8.98 -4.39 28.27
C PRO A 68 8.04 -4.05 29.42
N GLY A 69 7.47 -5.09 30.03
CA GLY A 69 6.50 -4.95 31.13
C GLY A 69 5.13 -4.37 30.76
N ARG A 70 4.88 -4.04 29.48
CA ARG A 70 3.62 -3.46 29.00
C ARG A 70 2.97 -4.29 27.89
N ILE A 71 3.75 -4.62 26.85
CA ILE A 71 3.32 -5.47 25.73
C ILE A 71 3.78 -6.90 26.00
N PRO A 72 2.89 -7.91 26.09
CA PRO A 72 3.32 -9.27 26.33
C PRO A 72 4.11 -9.85 25.15
N GLU A 73 5.09 -10.70 25.45
CA GLU A 73 5.99 -11.28 24.46
C GLU A 73 5.36 -12.41 23.63
N ASN A 74 5.97 -12.70 22.48
CA ASN A 74 5.65 -13.86 21.63
C ASN A 74 4.18 -13.95 21.19
N ARG A 75 3.56 -12.80 20.92
CA ARG A 75 2.20 -12.71 20.42
C ARG A 75 2.15 -12.39 18.94
N VAL A 76 1.13 -12.93 18.28
CA VAL A 76 0.71 -12.53 16.94
C VAL A 76 -0.72 -12.03 17.05
N VAL A 77 -0.95 -10.83 16.52
CA VAL A 77 -2.25 -10.18 16.48
C VAL A 77 -2.71 -10.13 15.02
N THR A 78 -3.98 -10.41 14.77
CA THR A 78 -4.58 -10.43 13.43
C THR A 78 -5.52 -9.26 13.19
N ASP A 79 -5.76 -8.40 14.19
CA ASP A 79 -6.45 -7.10 14.09
C ASP A 79 -5.98 -6.32 12.86
N PHE A 80 -6.91 -5.80 12.06
CA PHE A 80 -6.56 -4.93 10.96
C PHE A 80 -6.06 -3.62 11.55
N THR A 81 -4.91 -3.16 11.07
CA THR A 81 -4.28 -1.91 11.48
C THR A 81 -3.95 -1.07 10.26
N THR A 82 -3.79 0.24 10.48
CA THR A 82 -3.26 1.15 9.47
C THR A 82 -2.13 1.97 10.09
N LEU A 83 -1.20 2.48 9.29
CA LEU A 83 -0.10 3.31 9.82
C LEU A 83 -0.61 4.61 10.49
N MET A 84 -1.81 5.06 10.13
CA MET A 84 -2.48 6.20 10.77
C MET A 84 -2.81 5.93 12.25
N ASP A 85 -2.90 4.66 12.66
CA ASP A 85 -3.13 4.26 14.04
C ASP A 85 -1.90 4.53 14.94
N LEU A 86 -0.69 4.67 14.36
CA LEU A 86 0.53 4.88 15.13
C LEU A 86 0.57 6.24 15.84
N ALA A 87 0.10 7.30 15.19
CA ALA A 87 0.08 8.64 15.79
C ALA A 87 -0.76 8.69 17.09
N PRO A 88 -2.04 8.28 17.12
CA PRO A 88 -2.82 8.24 18.36
C PRO A 88 -2.27 7.22 19.36
N THR A 89 -1.65 6.11 18.91
CA THR A 89 -0.96 5.15 19.78
C THR A 89 0.18 5.82 20.56
N PHE A 90 1.01 6.63 19.89
CA PHE A 90 2.14 7.30 20.52
C PHE A 90 1.72 8.43 21.45
N LEU A 91 0.65 9.17 21.09
CA LEU A 91 0.06 10.17 21.98
C LEU A 91 -0.47 9.52 23.25
N GLU A 92 -1.26 8.46 23.14
CA GLU A 92 -1.78 7.74 24.30
C GLU A 92 -0.64 7.14 25.16
N ALA A 93 0.39 6.57 24.53
CA ALA A 93 1.57 6.04 25.23
C ALA A 93 2.31 7.12 26.01
N GLY A 94 2.37 8.34 25.44
CA GLY A 94 2.93 9.54 26.06
C GLY A 94 1.98 10.25 27.03
N GLN A 95 0.77 9.73 27.27
CA GLN A 95 -0.28 10.37 28.09
C GLN A 95 -0.67 11.76 27.57
N VAL A 96 -0.69 11.92 26.26
CA VAL A 96 -1.13 13.12 25.56
C VAL A 96 -2.52 12.86 24.98
N ASP A 97 -3.43 13.82 25.13
CA ASP A 97 -4.77 13.74 24.56
C ASP A 97 -4.70 13.60 23.03
N VAL A 98 -5.45 12.63 22.50
CA VAL A 98 -5.57 12.42 21.06
C VAL A 98 -6.52 13.46 20.47
N PRO A 99 -6.09 14.29 19.51
CA PRO A 99 -6.97 15.25 18.86
C PRO A 99 -8.14 14.58 18.13
N GLU A 100 -9.34 15.14 18.24
CA GLU A 100 -10.56 14.60 17.60
C GLU A 100 -10.48 14.50 16.07
N VAL A 101 -9.57 15.25 15.44
CA VAL A 101 -9.35 15.22 13.99
C VAL A 101 -8.63 13.94 13.51
N MET A 102 -7.96 13.21 14.41
CA MET A 102 -7.30 11.95 14.04
C MET A 102 -8.34 10.86 13.77
N THR A 103 -8.25 10.26 12.59
CA THR A 103 -9.15 9.16 12.17
C THR A 103 -8.61 7.78 12.55
N GLY A 104 -7.30 7.67 12.79
CA GLY A 104 -6.67 6.46 13.32
C GLY A 104 -7.11 6.20 14.76
N LYS A 105 -7.05 4.93 15.18
CA LYS A 105 -7.36 4.52 16.55
C LYS A 105 -6.12 3.95 17.20
N SER A 106 -5.85 4.33 18.44
CA SER A 106 -4.72 3.79 19.18
C SER A 106 -4.74 2.25 19.21
N LEU A 107 -3.55 1.67 19.07
CA LEU A 107 -3.28 0.25 19.13
C LEU A 107 -2.93 -0.21 20.55
N LEU A 108 -2.76 0.69 21.52
CA LEU A 108 -2.36 0.29 22.87
C LEU A 108 -3.28 -0.76 23.51
N PRO A 109 -4.63 -0.66 23.40
CA PRO A 109 -5.52 -1.70 23.94
C PRO A 109 -5.27 -3.08 23.33
N VAL A 110 -4.95 -3.12 22.03
CA VAL A 110 -4.65 -4.37 21.30
C VAL A 110 -3.25 -4.88 21.63
N MET A 111 -2.26 -4.00 21.70
CA MET A 111 -0.86 -4.33 21.95
C MET A 111 -0.63 -4.82 23.38
N THR A 112 -1.35 -4.28 24.37
CA THR A 112 -1.17 -4.60 25.79
C THR A 112 -2.09 -5.71 26.30
N SER A 113 -3.03 -6.17 25.47
CA SER A 113 -3.89 -7.33 25.77
C SER A 113 -3.07 -8.61 26.00
N SER A 114 -3.62 -9.58 26.73
CA SER A 114 -3.07 -10.95 26.89
C SER A 114 -3.47 -11.91 25.77
N GLU A 115 -4.52 -11.59 24.98
CA GLU A 115 -5.08 -12.46 23.94
C GLU A 115 -4.39 -12.35 22.57
N SER A 116 -3.96 -13.45 21.96
CA SER A 116 -3.45 -13.47 20.57
C SER A 116 -4.59 -13.57 19.54
N GLY A 117 -4.28 -13.35 18.26
CA GLY A 117 -5.28 -13.37 17.18
C GLY A 117 -6.04 -12.05 17.08
N ARG A 118 -7.36 -12.11 16.87
CA ARG A 118 -8.24 -10.94 16.80
C ARG A 118 -8.64 -10.51 18.22
N VAL A 119 -8.02 -9.46 18.73
CA VAL A 119 -8.27 -8.89 20.06
C VAL A 119 -9.50 -8.00 20.06
N ASP A 120 -9.59 -7.08 19.10
CA ASP A 120 -10.75 -6.22 18.87
C ASP A 120 -11.53 -6.74 17.65
N PRO A 121 -12.69 -7.40 17.86
CA PRO A 121 -13.52 -7.88 16.76
C PRO A 121 -14.01 -6.79 15.81
N ALA A 122 -14.01 -5.52 16.24
CA ALA A 122 -14.40 -4.39 15.39
C ALA A 122 -13.28 -3.96 14.42
N ARG A 123 -12.02 -4.35 14.67
CA ARG A 123 -10.91 -4.15 13.74
C ARG A 123 -10.87 -5.26 12.69
N ASN A 124 -11.94 -5.43 11.93
CA ASN A 124 -12.12 -6.52 10.94
C ASN A 124 -11.90 -6.08 9.47
N GLN A 125 -11.46 -4.84 9.26
CA GLN A 125 -11.19 -4.29 7.94
C GLN A 125 -10.13 -3.18 7.99
N ALA A 126 -9.47 -2.94 6.85
CA ALA A 126 -8.61 -1.78 6.62
C ALA A 126 -9.07 -1.02 5.38
N ILE A 127 -8.94 0.31 5.42
CA ILE A 127 -9.18 1.20 4.28
C ILE A 127 -7.83 1.75 3.84
N THR A 128 -7.52 1.59 2.56
CA THR A 128 -6.30 2.12 1.95
C THR A 128 -6.64 3.01 0.78
N GLY A 129 -5.77 3.97 0.49
CA GLY A 129 -6.02 4.97 -0.52
C GLY A 129 -4.74 5.49 -1.12
N ARG A 130 -4.80 5.81 -2.41
CA ARG A 130 -3.75 6.50 -3.13
C ARG A 130 -4.39 7.58 -3.97
N GLU A 131 -3.88 8.80 -3.87
CA GLU A 131 -4.30 9.89 -4.74
C GLU A 131 -3.29 10.09 -5.87
N ARG A 132 -2.03 10.31 -5.50
CA ARG A 132 -0.91 10.60 -6.40
C ARG A 132 0.36 9.97 -5.82
N HIS A 133 1.33 9.66 -6.68
CA HIS A 133 2.70 9.40 -6.25
C HIS A 133 3.66 10.40 -6.90
N VAL A 134 4.00 10.21 -8.18
CA VAL A 134 4.85 11.15 -8.92
C VAL A 134 3.98 12.20 -9.62
N ALA A 135 4.31 13.48 -9.47
CA ALA A 135 3.51 14.57 -10.03
C ALA A 135 3.45 14.53 -11.56
N GLN A 136 4.58 14.29 -12.22
CA GLN A 136 4.72 14.23 -13.68
C GLN A 136 4.47 12.83 -14.25
N ALA A 137 3.89 11.91 -13.48
CA ALA A 137 3.70 10.54 -13.93
C ALA A 137 2.77 10.42 -15.13
N ARG A 138 1.89 11.40 -15.33
CA ARG A 138 0.90 11.43 -16.40
C ARG A 138 0.83 12.82 -17.00
N GLN A 139 0.42 12.87 -18.26
CA GLN A 139 0.11 14.11 -18.96
C GLN A 139 -0.80 15.01 -18.12
N GLY A 140 -0.48 16.30 -18.09
CA GLY A 140 -1.23 17.29 -17.30
C GLY A 140 -1.06 17.13 -15.80
N ASN A 141 -0.04 16.40 -15.33
CA ASN A 141 0.18 16.11 -13.91
C ASN A 141 -1.07 15.49 -13.25
N LEU A 142 -1.80 14.64 -13.97
CA LEU A 142 -3.05 14.07 -13.47
C LEU A 142 -2.79 12.90 -12.52
N PRO A 143 -3.59 12.74 -11.45
CA PRO A 143 -3.47 11.65 -10.50
C PRO A 143 -4.03 10.32 -11.04
N TYR A 144 -3.69 9.22 -10.36
CA TYR A 144 -4.38 7.93 -10.48
C TYR A 144 -5.01 7.56 -9.13
N PRO A 145 -6.19 8.13 -8.83
CA PRO A 145 -6.90 7.92 -7.59
C PRO A 145 -7.43 6.49 -7.44
N GLN A 146 -7.13 5.89 -6.30
CA GLN A 146 -7.60 4.57 -5.91
C GLN A 146 -8.05 4.59 -4.44
N ARG A 147 -9.09 3.83 -4.11
CA ARG A 147 -9.52 3.54 -2.73
C ARG A 147 -9.83 2.06 -2.62
N ALA A 148 -9.53 1.45 -1.49
CA ALA A 148 -9.79 0.04 -1.26
C ALA A 148 -10.28 -0.25 0.14
N ILE A 149 -11.09 -1.31 0.25
CA ILE A 149 -11.45 -1.95 1.51
C ILE A 149 -10.93 -3.38 1.48
N ARG A 150 -10.18 -3.73 2.52
CA ARG A 150 -9.62 -5.05 2.77
C ARG A 150 -10.26 -5.64 4.02
N THR A 151 -10.95 -6.75 3.88
CA THR A 151 -11.53 -7.57 4.96
C THR A 151 -10.83 -8.91 4.98
N ASP A 152 -11.04 -9.78 5.97
CA ASP A 152 -10.43 -11.11 6.03
C ASP A 152 -10.54 -11.89 4.70
N ASP A 153 -11.72 -11.86 4.07
CA ASP A 153 -12.05 -12.68 2.91
C ASP A 153 -11.93 -11.95 1.57
N TYR A 154 -11.93 -10.62 1.56
CA TYR A 154 -12.06 -9.82 0.33
C TYR A 154 -11.12 -8.64 0.28
N LEU A 155 -10.61 -8.36 -0.93
CA LEU A 155 -10.07 -7.07 -1.31
C LEU A 155 -10.95 -6.47 -2.40
N TYR A 156 -11.43 -5.26 -2.17
CA TYR A 156 -12.21 -4.49 -3.13
C TYR A 156 -11.56 -3.14 -3.38
N ILE A 157 -11.29 -2.82 -4.65
CA ILE A 157 -10.59 -1.61 -5.09
C ILE A 157 -11.48 -0.85 -6.06
N VAL A 158 -11.52 0.48 -5.91
CA VAL A 158 -12.13 1.41 -6.85
C VAL A 158 -11.04 2.26 -7.47
N ASN A 159 -10.90 2.18 -8.80
CA ASN A 159 -10.04 3.02 -9.60
C ASN A 159 -10.89 4.14 -10.19
N PHE A 160 -10.77 5.36 -9.68
CA PHE A 160 -11.65 6.49 -10.08
C PHE A 160 -11.32 7.03 -11.47
N ALA A 161 -10.16 6.68 -12.03
CA ALA A 161 -9.73 7.11 -13.37
C ALA A 161 -9.24 5.93 -14.22
N PRO A 162 -10.10 4.95 -14.55
CA PRO A 162 -9.68 3.70 -15.22
C PRO A 162 -9.14 3.92 -16.65
N ASN A 163 -9.45 5.06 -17.26
CA ASN A 163 -8.93 5.44 -18.57
C ASN A 163 -7.47 5.92 -18.54
N ARG A 164 -6.89 6.14 -17.35
CA ARG A 164 -5.50 6.54 -17.14
C ARG A 164 -4.62 5.31 -16.86
N TRP A 165 -3.33 5.42 -17.14
CA TRP A 165 -2.37 4.37 -16.83
C TRP A 165 -2.10 4.28 -15.32
N PRO A 166 -2.25 3.13 -14.64
CA PRO A 166 -2.15 3.03 -13.18
C PRO A 166 -0.75 3.31 -12.63
N MET A 167 0.28 3.02 -13.41
CA MET A 167 1.70 3.17 -13.03
C MET A 167 2.38 4.38 -13.70
N GLY A 168 1.61 5.32 -14.24
CA GLY A 168 2.12 6.45 -15.02
C GLY A 168 2.06 6.17 -16.52
N ASP A 169 2.24 7.19 -17.34
CA ASP A 169 2.22 7.07 -18.79
C ASP A 169 3.35 6.14 -19.27
N PRO A 170 3.17 5.44 -20.40
CA PRO A 170 4.17 4.54 -20.97
C PRO A 170 5.50 5.22 -21.31
N GLY A 171 5.53 6.56 -21.34
CA GLY A 171 6.73 7.34 -21.60
C GLY A 171 7.31 6.98 -22.97
N GLN A 172 8.58 6.61 -22.99
CA GLN A 172 9.29 6.27 -24.23
C GLN A 172 9.01 4.83 -24.73
N VAL A 173 8.26 4.01 -24.00
CA VAL A 173 7.93 2.61 -24.41
C VAL A 173 7.07 2.56 -25.67
N ASP A 174 6.27 3.60 -25.91
CA ASP A 174 5.44 3.74 -27.10
C ASP A 174 6.12 4.59 -28.21
N SER A 175 7.40 4.96 -28.02
CA SER A 175 8.14 5.74 -29.01
C SER A 175 8.82 4.86 -30.08
N GLU A 176 9.25 5.47 -31.20
CA GLU A 176 9.91 4.75 -32.29
C GLU A 176 11.20 4.04 -31.85
N THR A 177 11.88 4.57 -30.84
CA THR A 177 13.09 3.97 -30.26
C THR A 177 12.85 3.63 -28.81
N LEU A 178 12.92 2.34 -28.47
CA LEU A 178 12.76 1.93 -27.08
C LEU A 178 13.94 2.39 -26.23
N PRO A 179 13.68 2.75 -24.95
CA PRO A 179 14.73 2.90 -23.96
C PRO A 179 15.64 1.68 -23.89
N THR A 180 16.91 1.89 -23.56
CA THR A 180 17.83 0.77 -23.32
C THR A 180 17.50 0.04 -22.01
N THR A 181 17.98 -1.20 -21.88
CA THR A 181 17.89 -1.98 -20.63
C THR A 181 18.42 -1.19 -19.44
N ASP A 182 19.58 -0.54 -19.60
CA ASP A 182 20.22 0.24 -18.56
C ASP A 182 19.36 1.43 -18.12
N GLN A 183 18.74 2.13 -19.07
CA GLN A 183 17.82 3.23 -18.77
C GLN A 183 16.59 2.73 -18.00
N LEU A 184 15.95 1.64 -18.45
CA LEU A 184 14.78 1.09 -17.74
C LEU A 184 15.13 0.56 -16.34
N THR A 185 16.34 0.05 -16.17
CA THR A 185 16.82 -0.53 -14.90
C THR A 185 17.16 0.55 -13.88
N ASN A 186 17.65 1.72 -14.33
CA ASN A 186 18.23 2.73 -13.43
C ASN A 186 17.51 4.09 -13.43
N GLU A 187 16.63 4.37 -14.40
CA GLU A 187 15.97 5.68 -14.56
C GLU A 187 14.43 5.56 -14.49
N THR A 188 13.86 5.90 -13.31
CA THR A 188 12.43 5.71 -13.02
C THR A 188 11.50 6.40 -14.03
N PHE A 189 11.85 7.61 -14.48
CA PHE A 189 10.97 8.48 -15.26
C PHE A 189 10.89 8.15 -16.75
N VAL A 190 11.70 7.21 -17.23
CA VAL A 190 11.75 6.85 -18.66
C VAL A 190 10.46 6.20 -19.15
N ALA A 191 9.78 5.46 -18.27
CA ALA A 191 8.52 4.78 -18.54
C ALA A 191 7.80 4.47 -17.23
N TYR A 192 6.47 4.58 -17.14
CA TYR A 192 5.70 4.14 -15.96
C TYR A 192 6.31 4.61 -14.63
N SER A 193 6.43 5.92 -14.46
CA SER A 193 7.23 6.51 -13.37
C SER A 193 6.67 6.34 -11.97
N ASP A 194 5.45 5.80 -11.80
CA ASP A 194 4.97 5.41 -10.48
C ASP A 194 5.49 4.03 -10.05
N MET A 195 6.17 3.30 -10.94
CA MET A 195 6.97 2.13 -10.61
C MET A 195 8.45 2.52 -10.61
N ASP A 196 9.12 2.38 -9.46
CA ASP A 196 10.56 2.64 -9.37
C ASP A 196 11.36 1.80 -10.40
N ALA A 197 12.48 2.35 -10.87
CA ALA A 197 13.37 1.62 -11.77
C ALA A 197 13.86 0.33 -11.11
N SER A 198 13.88 -0.76 -11.88
CA SER A 198 14.35 -2.05 -11.40
C SER A 198 14.69 -2.99 -12.56
N PRO A 199 15.55 -4.00 -12.33
CA PRO A 199 15.76 -5.09 -13.27
C PRO A 199 14.46 -5.78 -13.72
N THR A 200 13.50 -5.99 -12.79
CA THR A 200 12.19 -6.58 -13.15
C THR A 200 11.37 -5.67 -14.07
N LYS A 201 11.31 -4.36 -13.78
CA LYS A 201 10.62 -3.40 -14.65
C LYS A 201 11.20 -3.41 -16.05
N ALA A 202 12.53 -3.35 -16.18
CA ALA A 202 13.23 -3.40 -17.46
C ALA A 202 12.91 -4.70 -18.22
N TRP A 203 13.08 -5.85 -17.57
CA TRP A 203 12.85 -7.15 -18.20
C TRP A 203 11.42 -7.32 -18.70
N ILE A 204 10.41 -6.96 -17.89
CA ILE A 204 8.99 -7.07 -18.29
C ILE A 204 8.69 -6.17 -19.50
N ILE A 205 9.21 -4.94 -19.51
CA ILE A 205 8.99 -4.00 -20.62
C ILE A 205 9.66 -4.52 -21.89
N GLU A 206 10.90 -4.99 -21.84
CA GLU A 206 11.62 -5.50 -23.03
C GLU A 206 10.92 -6.67 -23.68
N HIS A 207 10.43 -7.61 -22.87
CA HIS A 207 9.84 -8.86 -23.33
C HIS A 207 8.32 -8.75 -23.51
N ARG A 208 7.73 -7.55 -23.39
CA ARG A 208 6.26 -7.32 -23.40
C ARG A 208 5.50 -7.88 -24.60
N ASN A 209 6.18 -8.01 -25.75
CA ASN A 209 5.59 -8.54 -26.98
C ASN A 209 5.64 -10.06 -27.06
N GLU A 210 6.34 -10.72 -26.14
CA GLU A 210 6.39 -12.17 -26.06
C GLU A 210 5.09 -12.71 -25.46
N PRO A 211 4.39 -13.67 -26.12
CA PRO A 211 3.08 -14.12 -25.67
C PRO A 211 3.02 -14.63 -24.24
N HIS A 212 4.12 -15.23 -23.75
CA HIS A 212 4.20 -15.75 -22.39
C HIS A 212 4.52 -14.67 -21.34
N VAL A 213 5.00 -13.50 -21.77
CA VAL A 213 5.29 -12.35 -20.89
C VAL A 213 4.17 -11.33 -20.86
N LYS A 214 3.39 -11.22 -21.95
CA LYS A 214 2.27 -10.29 -22.06
C LYS A 214 1.34 -10.26 -20.84
N PRO A 215 0.95 -11.39 -20.21
CA PRO A 215 0.14 -11.35 -18.99
C PRO A 215 0.83 -10.63 -17.83
N TYR A 216 2.15 -10.77 -17.65
CA TYR A 216 2.90 -10.06 -16.61
C TYR A 216 3.05 -8.57 -16.91
N TYR A 217 3.21 -8.22 -18.19
CA TYR A 217 3.21 -6.82 -18.61
C TYR A 217 1.84 -6.18 -18.35
N ASP A 218 0.76 -6.85 -18.72
CA ASP A 218 -0.59 -6.34 -18.48
C ASP A 218 -0.88 -6.23 -16.98
N TYR A 219 -0.47 -7.23 -16.23
CA TYR A 219 -0.57 -7.23 -14.78
C TYR A 219 0.18 -6.03 -14.16
N ALA A 220 1.39 -5.73 -14.63
CA ALA A 220 2.17 -4.60 -14.10
C ALA A 220 1.63 -3.23 -14.55
N PHE A 221 1.26 -3.08 -15.83
CA PHE A 221 1.14 -1.77 -16.48
C PHE A 221 -0.18 -1.50 -17.18
N ALA A 222 -0.98 -2.51 -17.54
CA ALA A 222 -2.23 -2.28 -18.27
C ALA A 222 -3.21 -1.43 -17.46
N ARG A 223 -4.07 -0.71 -18.18
CA ARG A 223 -5.19 -0.01 -17.57
C ARG A 223 -6.10 -1.00 -16.84
N ARG A 224 -6.61 -0.56 -15.70
CA ARG A 224 -7.46 -1.38 -14.81
C ARG A 224 -8.91 -0.97 -14.95
N PRO A 225 -9.87 -1.89 -14.72
CA PRO A 225 -11.28 -1.54 -14.66
C PRO A 225 -11.56 -0.59 -13.50
N GLY A 226 -12.73 0.07 -13.53
CA GLY A 226 -13.12 1.01 -12.47
C GLY A 226 -13.31 0.35 -11.10
N GLU A 227 -13.62 -0.93 -11.07
CA GLU A 227 -13.80 -1.72 -9.85
C GLU A 227 -13.07 -3.06 -9.98
N GLU A 228 -12.42 -3.48 -8.90
CA GLU A 228 -11.72 -4.75 -8.78
C GLU A 228 -12.17 -5.45 -7.50
N LEU A 229 -12.46 -6.75 -7.57
CA LEU A 229 -12.86 -7.58 -6.43
C LEU A 229 -12.08 -8.89 -6.46
N TYR A 230 -11.46 -9.23 -5.33
CA TYR A 230 -10.68 -10.46 -5.16
C TYR A 230 -11.21 -11.26 -3.97
N ILE A 231 -11.35 -12.58 -4.16
CA ILE A 231 -11.80 -13.54 -3.14
C ILE A 231 -10.56 -14.22 -2.56
N LEU A 232 -10.10 -13.75 -1.41
CA LEU A 232 -8.74 -14.00 -0.93
C LEU A 232 -8.50 -15.42 -0.45
N LYS A 233 -9.56 -16.12 -0.07
CA LYS A 233 -9.52 -17.54 0.28
C LYS A 233 -9.02 -18.40 -0.89
N ASP A 234 -9.44 -18.07 -2.10
CA ASP A 234 -9.13 -18.84 -3.31
C ASP A 234 -8.03 -18.16 -4.16
N ASP A 235 -7.86 -16.84 -4.00
CA ASP A 235 -6.90 -16.02 -4.72
C ASP A 235 -6.12 -15.10 -3.75
N PRO A 236 -5.23 -15.66 -2.91
CA PRO A 236 -4.47 -14.89 -1.93
C PRO A 236 -3.48 -13.91 -2.57
N HIS A 237 -3.13 -14.13 -3.85
CA HIS A 237 -2.22 -13.30 -4.61
C HIS A 237 -2.93 -12.19 -5.42
N GLN A 238 -4.26 -12.13 -5.37
CA GLN A 238 -5.08 -11.09 -5.99
C GLN A 238 -4.88 -10.99 -7.51
N ILE A 239 -4.84 -12.13 -8.18
CA ILE A 239 -4.63 -12.23 -9.64
C ILE A 239 -5.95 -12.19 -10.42
N HIS A 240 -7.01 -12.73 -9.83
CA HIS A 240 -8.27 -13.02 -10.51
C HIS A 240 -9.36 -12.04 -10.07
N ASN A 241 -9.46 -10.91 -10.79
CA ASN A 241 -10.53 -9.95 -10.57
C ASN A 241 -11.89 -10.56 -10.95
N VAL A 242 -12.80 -10.64 -9.98
CA VAL A 242 -14.16 -11.16 -10.15
C VAL A 242 -15.26 -10.09 -10.14
N ALA A 243 -14.88 -8.80 -10.13
CA ALA A 243 -15.84 -7.70 -10.17
C ALA A 243 -16.75 -7.77 -11.41
N GLY A 244 -18.03 -7.47 -11.23
CA GLY A 244 -19.06 -7.52 -12.27
C GLY A 244 -19.59 -8.93 -12.58
N GLN A 245 -19.03 -9.99 -11.99
CA GLN A 245 -19.58 -11.33 -12.13
C GLN A 245 -20.85 -11.49 -11.28
N VAL A 246 -21.92 -12.03 -11.90
CA VAL A 246 -23.25 -12.15 -11.27
C VAL A 246 -23.21 -12.86 -9.91
N GLN A 247 -22.37 -13.88 -9.77
CA GLN A 247 -22.26 -14.66 -8.52
C GLN A 247 -21.70 -13.86 -7.33
N TYR A 248 -21.00 -12.74 -7.56
CA TYR A 248 -20.41 -11.90 -6.51
C TYR A 248 -21.07 -10.51 -6.41
N ALA A 249 -22.19 -10.29 -7.11
CA ALA A 249 -22.83 -8.98 -7.19
C ALA A 249 -23.24 -8.42 -5.83
N ASP A 250 -23.79 -9.26 -4.94
CA ASP A 250 -24.20 -8.84 -3.60
C ASP A 250 -22.98 -8.48 -2.73
N THR A 251 -21.93 -9.29 -2.76
CA THR A 251 -20.67 -9.02 -2.05
C THR A 251 -20.02 -7.73 -2.54
N GLN A 252 -19.92 -7.53 -3.85
CA GLN A 252 -19.37 -6.30 -4.44
C GLN A 252 -20.18 -5.08 -4.00
N LYS A 253 -21.51 -5.16 -4.07
CA LYS A 253 -22.40 -4.08 -3.63
C LYS A 253 -22.21 -3.75 -2.15
N GLN A 254 -22.09 -4.76 -1.29
CA GLN A 254 -21.87 -4.57 0.14
C GLN A 254 -20.53 -3.88 0.41
N LEU A 255 -19.44 -4.35 -0.20
CA LEU A 255 -18.10 -3.78 -0.03
C LEU A 255 -18.02 -2.35 -0.58
N HIS A 256 -18.67 -2.09 -1.72
CA HIS A 256 -18.83 -0.74 -2.26
C HIS A 256 -19.54 0.17 -1.24
N GLN A 257 -20.69 -0.25 -0.69
CA GLN A 257 -21.42 0.54 0.30
C GLN A 257 -20.59 0.80 1.57
N GLN A 258 -19.85 -0.20 2.07
CA GLN A 258 -18.98 -0.05 3.23
C GLN A 258 -17.85 0.94 2.97
N LEU A 259 -17.14 0.80 1.84
CA LEU A 259 -16.07 1.71 1.45
C LEU A 259 -16.61 3.14 1.31
N PHE A 260 -17.67 3.34 0.52
CA PHE A 260 -18.22 4.68 0.28
C PHE A 260 -18.79 5.33 1.54
N SER A 261 -19.38 4.56 2.46
CA SER A 261 -19.81 5.12 3.76
C SER A 261 -18.63 5.71 4.54
N VAL A 262 -17.46 5.05 4.54
CA VAL A 262 -16.25 5.59 5.16
C VAL A 262 -15.81 6.85 4.43
N LEU A 263 -15.66 6.79 3.10
CA LEU A 263 -15.20 7.92 2.28
C LEU A 263 -16.08 9.17 2.44
N GLU A 264 -17.40 9.00 2.46
CA GLU A 264 -18.36 10.08 2.73
C GLU A 264 -18.20 10.66 4.13
N SER A 265 -18.12 9.79 5.16
CA SER A 265 -17.96 10.24 6.56
C SER A 265 -16.66 11.00 6.81
N THR A 266 -15.61 10.71 6.03
CA THR A 266 -14.31 11.37 6.10
C THR A 266 -14.16 12.54 5.12
N ASN A 267 -15.22 12.92 4.40
CA ASN A 267 -15.21 13.95 3.36
C ASN A 267 -14.12 13.73 2.28
N ASP A 268 -13.94 12.49 1.81
CA ASP A 268 -12.97 12.21 0.76
C ASP A 268 -13.31 12.99 -0.52
N PRO A 269 -12.40 13.83 -1.05
CA PRO A 269 -12.66 14.65 -2.23
C PRO A 269 -13.17 13.81 -3.42
N ARG A 270 -12.70 12.57 -3.59
CA ARG A 270 -13.14 11.70 -4.69
C ARG A 270 -14.63 11.34 -4.64
N VAL A 271 -15.26 11.49 -3.48
CA VAL A 271 -16.69 11.24 -3.28
C VAL A 271 -17.48 12.53 -3.12
N VAL A 272 -16.93 13.55 -2.43
CA VAL A 272 -17.69 14.78 -2.12
C VAL A 272 -17.58 15.89 -3.15
N ASP A 273 -16.49 15.95 -3.95
CA ASP A 273 -16.26 16.98 -4.96
C ASP A 273 -15.84 16.43 -6.33
N GLU A 274 -16.06 15.13 -6.56
CA GLU A 274 -15.61 14.41 -7.77
C GLU A 274 -14.08 14.46 -7.98
N GLY A 275 -13.33 14.75 -6.92
CA GLY A 275 -11.88 14.92 -6.96
C GLY A 275 -11.42 16.23 -7.61
N ARG A 276 -12.30 17.22 -7.80
CA ARG A 276 -11.98 18.49 -8.47
C ARG A 276 -10.73 19.15 -7.92
N THR A 277 -10.52 19.05 -6.62
CA THR A 277 -9.29 19.55 -5.96
C THR A 277 -8.01 18.99 -6.59
N PHE A 278 -7.96 17.71 -6.94
CA PHE A 278 -6.75 17.05 -7.45
C PHE A 278 -6.67 16.97 -8.98
N GLU A 279 -7.75 17.36 -9.67
CA GLU A 279 -7.83 17.38 -11.14
C GLU A 279 -7.48 18.76 -11.73
N ASN A 280 -7.29 19.79 -10.91
CA ASN A 280 -7.06 21.17 -11.34
C ASN A 280 -5.84 21.83 -10.67
N PRO A 281 -5.35 22.98 -11.18
CA PRO A 281 -4.28 23.73 -10.54
C PRO A 281 -4.64 24.14 -9.09
N PRO A 282 -3.68 24.17 -8.16
CA PRO A 282 -2.23 23.93 -8.35
C PRO A 282 -1.82 22.45 -8.25
N PHE A 283 -2.77 21.53 -8.11
CA PHE A 283 -2.47 20.11 -7.89
C PHE A 283 -2.25 19.34 -9.20
N ALA A 284 -2.92 19.73 -10.28
CA ALA A 284 -2.71 19.21 -11.63
C ALA A 284 -2.72 20.35 -12.66
N GLY A 285 -2.13 20.12 -13.83
CA GLY A 285 -2.00 21.14 -14.89
C GLY A 285 -1.06 22.30 -14.56
N GLU A 286 -0.99 23.26 -15.48
CA GLU A 286 -0.59 24.66 -15.21
C GLU A 286 -1.84 25.53 -15.04
#